data_AF-A0A519Y523-F1
#
_entry.id   AF-A0A519Y523-F1
#
_cell.length_a   1.000
_cell.length_b   1.000
_cell.length_c   1.000
_cell.angle_alpha   90.00
_cell.angle_beta   90.00
_cell.angle_gamma   90.00
#
_symmetry.space_group_name_H-M   'P 1'
#
loop_
_entity.id
_entity.type
_entity.pdbx_description
1 polymer ?
#
loop_
_entity_poly.entity_id
_entity_poly.type
_entity_poly.pdbx_seq_one_letter_code
_entity_poly.pdbx_strand_id
1 'polypeptide(L)'
;MATNTNSTQDIGTKKSPWAPAVLIVGLSILLLATAFSGYRFYQLAFEQKRIKEDYSLSNNITFGVFSVDRWGEKISAVVDKRVKGFKLTKNQKADMQEEVEKELHGMVNKAVADFTKPQKGLGGKLKKLAFKSFVDVDELHAQVPSFARTIVQKITSPASLKRIKGIATSKVDELEAQTYDRTDTTITTVEHIIYQKYKVNNATDFDKVVQGKISKIKDLSYQYAFVMMVSVAIALLLWLILKKRAHLHIPLFIMSLLFAMVLLAVGVISPIIEVDARIQSLEFALLGDKLVFTNQVLFFQSKSILGVISTLIEQPKPDAVLVGILLMLFVVVLPLLRLVARAIHITCSQFFKNPKVLRFMAFDLGKWDMADVMVVGIAMTYIGLNGILKSQLSGLNIENDTLKTVTENNSALQPGFYVFVAYVAFAKVLSFLLKRIDERNGGC
;
A
#
# COMPACT_ATOMS: atom_id res chain seq x y z
N MET A 1 -71.11 -0.07 -44.89
CA MET A 1 -70.68 -1.16 -45.78
C MET A 1 -69.16 -1.21 -45.73
N ALA A 2 -68.60 -2.41 -45.54
CA ALA A 2 -67.38 -2.68 -44.78
C ALA A 2 -66.05 -2.18 -45.36
N THR A 3 -65.18 -1.70 -44.47
CA THR A 3 -63.75 -1.47 -44.64
C THR A 3 -63.01 -2.81 -44.53
N ASN A 4 -62.32 -3.22 -45.61
CA ASN A 4 -61.54 -4.46 -45.63
C ASN A 4 -60.22 -4.31 -44.86
N THR A 5 -60.14 -5.01 -43.72
CA THR A 5 -58.92 -5.31 -42.97
C THR A 5 -58.32 -6.63 -43.46
N ASN A 6 -57.34 -6.58 -44.36
CA ASN A 6 -56.57 -7.79 -44.70
C ASN A 6 -55.41 -7.99 -43.73
N SER A 7 -55.74 -8.69 -42.65
CA SER A 7 -54.95 -9.74 -41.99
C SER A 7 -53.63 -10.10 -42.67
N THR A 8 -52.49 -9.66 -42.09
CA THR A 8 -51.22 -10.37 -42.26
C THR A 8 -51.28 -11.65 -41.45
N GLN A 9 -51.39 -12.78 -42.15
CA GLN A 9 -51.35 -14.12 -41.61
C GLN A 9 -50.07 -14.32 -40.77
N ASP A 10 -50.28 -14.48 -39.47
CA ASP A 10 -49.28 -14.95 -38.52
C ASP A 10 -48.98 -16.43 -38.87
N ILE A 11 -47.87 -16.68 -39.54
CA ILE A 11 -47.41 -18.03 -39.88
C ILE A 11 -47.12 -18.75 -38.56
N GLY A 12 -48.07 -19.60 -38.16
CA GLY A 12 -48.02 -20.41 -36.96
C GLY A 12 -46.81 -21.34 -36.96
N THR A 13 -45.67 -20.87 -36.47
CA THR A 13 -44.60 -21.77 -36.04
C THR A 13 -45.10 -22.53 -34.81
N LYS A 14 -45.32 -23.85 -34.93
CA LYS A 14 -45.59 -24.77 -33.82
C LYS A 14 -44.68 -24.40 -32.64
N LYS A 15 -45.28 -23.85 -31.57
CA LYS A 15 -44.57 -23.48 -30.34
C LYS A 15 -44.17 -24.78 -29.65
N SER A 16 -42.90 -25.20 -29.81
CA SER A 16 -42.35 -26.32 -29.04
C SER A 16 -42.36 -25.94 -27.54
N PRO A 17 -43.08 -26.67 -26.66
CA PRO A 17 -43.10 -26.38 -25.24
C PRO A 17 -41.73 -26.62 -24.56
N TRP A 18 -40.81 -27.29 -25.25
CA TRP A 18 -39.48 -27.65 -24.76
C TRP A 18 -38.45 -26.52 -24.94
N ALA A 19 -38.68 -25.59 -25.90
CA ALA A 19 -37.77 -24.49 -26.17
C ALA A 19 -37.47 -23.58 -24.94
N PRO A 20 -38.47 -23.13 -24.14
CA PRO A 20 -38.19 -22.35 -22.93
C PRO A 20 -37.48 -23.17 -21.85
N ALA A 21 -37.78 -24.47 -21.71
CA ALA A 21 -37.12 -25.33 -20.74
C ALA A 21 -35.63 -25.52 -21.06
N VAL A 22 -35.27 -25.76 -22.32
CA VAL A 22 -33.87 -25.87 -22.75
C VAL A 22 -33.10 -24.56 -22.53
N LEU A 23 -33.73 -23.42 -22.83
CA LEU A 23 -33.13 -22.10 -22.60
C LEU A 23 -32.87 -21.84 -21.10
N ILE A 24 -33.84 -22.16 -20.25
CA ILE A 24 -33.70 -22.05 -18.79
C ILE A 24 -32.54 -22.91 -18.31
N VAL A 25 -32.46 -24.18 -18.71
CA VAL A 25 -31.37 -25.09 -18.32
C VAL A 25 -30.01 -24.54 -18.75
N GLY A 26 -29.88 -24.10 -20.00
CA GLY A 26 -28.63 -23.52 -20.51
C GLY A 26 -28.20 -22.26 -19.74
N LEU A 27 -29.13 -21.35 -19.48
CA LEU A 27 -28.87 -20.13 -18.71
C LEU A 27 -28.60 -20.41 -17.23
N SER A 28 -29.22 -21.43 -16.65
CA SER A 28 -28.94 -21.86 -15.28
C SER A 28 -27.52 -22.40 -15.13
N ILE A 29 -27.02 -23.18 -16.09
CA ILE A 29 -25.62 -23.63 -16.11
C ILE A 29 -24.68 -22.41 -16.18
N LEU A 30 -24.97 -21.46 -17.08
CA LEU A 30 -24.19 -20.23 -17.21
C LEU A 30 -24.23 -19.37 -15.93
N LEU A 31 -25.40 -19.31 -15.26
CA LEU A 31 -25.59 -18.58 -14.01
C LEU A 31 -24.81 -19.21 -12.87
N LEU A 32 -24.85 -20.54 -12.76
CA LEU A 32 -24.04 -21.28 -11.78
C LEU A 32 -22.54 -21.06 -12.02
N ALA A 33 -22.09 -21.08 -13.27
CA ALA A 33 -20.71 -20.77 -13.62
C ALA A 33 -20.33 -19.34 -13.23
N THR A 34 -21.21 -18.37 -13.45
CA THR A 34 -20.99 -16.96 -13.05
C THR A 34 -21.00 -16.78 -11.53
N ALA A 35 -21.93 -17.42 -10.82
CA ALA A 35 -21.99 -17.37 -9.35
C ALA A 35 -20.76 -18.02 -8.71
N PHE A 36 -20.34 -19.19 -9.21
CA PHE A 36 -19.13 -19.86 -8.76
C PHE A 36 -17.88 -19.01 -9.05
N SER A 37 -17.76 -18.47 -10.26
CA SER A 37 -16.64 -17.60 -10.64
C SER A 37 -16.62 -16.33 -9.79
N GLY A 38 -17.78 -15.73 -9.53
CA GLY A 38 -17.92 -14.56 -8.66
C GLY A 38 -17.52 -14.84 -7.22
N TYR A 39 -17.89 -16.01 -6.69
CA TYR A 39 -17.47 -16.44 -5.35
C TYR A 39 -15.96 -16.67 -5.27
N ARG A 40 -15.37 -17.39 -6.24
CA ARG A 40 -13.92 -17.62 -6.32
C ARG A 40 -13.14 -16.32 -6.48
N PHE A 41 -13.64 -15.43 -7.33
CA PHE A 41 -13.10 -14.09 -7.50
C PHE A 41 -13.10 -13.29 -6.19
N TYR A 42 -14.22 -13.29 -5.46
CA TYR A 42 -14.31 -12.62 -4.16
C TYR A 42 -13.28 -13.17 -3.15
N GLN A 43 -13.18 -14.51 -3.03
CA GLN A 43 -12.21 -15.15 -2.15
C GLN A 43 -10.77 -14.74 -2.48
N LEU A 44 -10.40 -14.80 -3.75
CA LEU A 44 -9.08 -14.43 -4.23
C LEU A 44 -8.78 -12.94 -4.01
N ALA A 45 -9.74 -12.06 -4.29
CA ALA A 45 -9.58 -10.62 -4.08
C ALA A 45 -9.42 -10.27 -2.59
N PHE A 46 -10.14 -10.96 -1.70
CA PHE A 46 -10.00 -10.79 -0.26
C PHE A 46 -8.66 -11.35 0.27
N GLU A 47 -8.23 -12.50 -0.25
CA GLU A 47 -6.92 -13.07 0.08
C GLU A 47 -5.78 -12.14 -0.36
N GLN A 48 -5.84 -11.61 -1.58
CA GLN A 48 -4.89 -10.61 -2.08
C GLN A 48 -4.84 -9.38 -1.18
N LYS A 49 -6.01 -8.85 -0.81
CA LYS A 49 -6.12 -7.72 0.12
C LYS A 49 -5.38 -8.02 1.43
N ARG A 50 -5.68 -9.15 2.08
CA ARG A 50 -5.07 -9.52 3.36
C ARG A 50 -3.55 -9.69 3.25
N ILE A 51 -3.07 -10.33 2.17
CA ILE A 51 -1.64 -10.51 1.94
C ILE A 51 -0.94 -9.15 1.77
N LYS A 52 -1.54 -8.22 1.02
CA LYS A 52 -0.97 -6.89 0.83
C LYS A 52 -1.04 -6.02 2.09
N GLU A 53 -2.07 -6.18 2.92
CA GLU A 53 -2.14 -5.53 4.24
C GLU A 53 -1.03 -6.05 5.16
N ASP A 54 -0.84 -7.37 5.25
CA ASP A 54 0.26 -7.97 6.02
C ASP A 54 1.62 -7.48 5.49
N TYR A 55 1.79 -7.47 4.16
CA TYR A 55 3.01 -7.02 3.50
C TYR A 55 3.33 -5.55 3.81
N SER A 56 2.30 -4.70 3.77
CA SER A 56 2.43 -3.27 4.02
C SER A 56 2.65 -2.95 5.49
N LEU A 57 2.11 -3.77 6.39
CA LEU A 57 2.36 -3.66 7.82
C LEU A 57 3.80 -4.05 8.16
N SER A 58 4.31 -5.16 7.62
CA SER A 58 5.69 -5.59 7.82
C SER A 58 6.71 -4.58 7.28
N ASN A 59 6.37 -3.90 6.17
CA ASN A 59 7.24 -2.91 5.53
C ASN A 59 6.86 -1.47 5.91
N ASN A 60 6.07 -1.27 6.95
CA ASN A 60 5.61 0.06 7.33
C ASN A 60 6.80 0.95 7.75
N ILE A 61 6.79 2.22 7.32
CA ILE A 61 7.84 3.19 7.65
C ILE A 61 8.07 3.33 9.18
N THR A 62 7.03 3.11 9.98
CA THR A 62 7.08 3.13 11.45
C THR A 62 8.11 2.15 12.00
N PHE A 63 8.20 0.97 11.38
CA PHE A 63 9.10 -0.11 11.81
C PHE A 63 10.44 -0.09 11.06
N GLY A 64 10.59 0.79 10.08
CA GLY A 64 11.82 0.97 9.31
C GLY A 64 12.51 2.30 9.62
N VAL A 65 12.29 3.31 8.78
CA VAL A 65 12.99 4.62 8.91
C VAL A 65 12.67 5.34 10.22
N PHE A 66 11.48 5.16 10.80
CA PHE A 66 11.13 5.78 12.08
C PHE A 66 11.49 4.92 13.30
N SER A 67 12.07 3.74 13.10
CA SER A 67 12.56 2.90 14.19
C SER A 67 13.98 3.29 14.59
N VAL A 68 14.17 3.65 15.85
CA VAL A 68 15.49 3.90 16.45
C VAL A 68 16.36 2.65 16.39
N ASP A 69 15.79 1.46 16.63
CA ASP A 69 16.50 0.18 16.59
C ASP A 69 17.12 -0.08 15.21
N ARG A 70 16.34 0.14 14.13
CA ARG A 70 16.82 -0.04 12.76
C ARG A 70 17.94 0.94 12.41
N TRP A 71 17.90 2.15 12.95
CA TRP A 71 19.01 3.09 12.84
C TRP A 71 20.23 2.65 13.64
N GLY A 72 20.05 2.18 14.89
CA GLY A 72 21.10 1.64 15.74
C GLY A 72 21.84 0.48 15.08
N GLU A 73 21.11 -0.54 14.61
CA GLU A 73 21.66 -1.69 13.87
C GLU A 73 22.49 -1.26 12.65
N LYS A 74 21.94 -0.36 11.82
CA LYS A 74 22.57 0.12 10.60
C LYS A 74 23.80 0.98 10.86
N ILE A 75 23.71 1.93 11.80
CA ILE A 75 24.84 2.80 12.18
C ILE A 75 25.93 1.96 12.83
N SER A 76 25.58 1.06 13.75
CA SER A 76 26.52 0.14 14.41
C SER A 76 27.26 -0.71 13.37
N ALA A 77 26.57 -1.23 12.36
CA ALA A 77 27.20 -1.97 11.26
C ALA A 77 28.20 -1.11 10.45
N VAL A 78 27.88 0.15 10.16
CA VAL A 78 28.80 1.08 9.47
C VAL A 78 30.01 1.40 10.34
N VAL A 79 29.78 1.70 11.62
CA VAL A 79 30.84 2.00 12.59
C VAL A 79 31.75 0.77 12.77
N ASP A 80 31.19 -0.43 12.97
CA ASP A 80 31.99 -1.65 13.14
C ASP A 80 32.85 -1.94 11.90
N LYS A 81 32.30 -1.76 10.69
CA LYS A 81 33.05 -1.91 9.44
C LYS A 81 34.20 -0.92 9.33
N ARG A 82 33.98 0.36 9.66
CA ARG A 82 35.02 1.40 9.62
C ARG A 82 36.05 1.24 10.73
N VAL A 83 35.64 0.87 11.94
CA VAL A 83 36.53 0.64 13.08
C VAL A 83 37.39 -0.62 12.86
N LYS A 84 36.83 -1.71 12.30
CA LYS A 84 37.63 -2.87 11.85
C LYS A 84 38.63 -2.48 10.74
N GLY A 85 38.27 -1.51 9.91
CA GLY A 85 39.13 -0.93 8.87
C GLY A 85 40.14 0.11 9.37
N PHE A 86 40.16 0.47 10.66
CA PHE A 86 41.05 1.49 11.23
C PHE A 86 42.49 0.96 11.37
N LYS A 87 43.19 0.82 10.24
CA LYS A 87 44.64 0.62 10.19
C LYS A 87 45.27 1.88 9.62
N LEU A 88 45.85 2.70 10.49
CA LEU A 88 46.60 3.89 10.10
C LEU A 88 47.74 3.49 9.14
N THR A 89 47.75 4.10 7.95
CA THR A 89 48.83 3.96 6.98
C THR A 89 50.13 4.57 7.55
N LYS A 90 51.29 4.18 7.00
CA LYS A 90 52.59 4.70 7.48
C LYS A 90 52.65 6.24 7.42
N ASN A 91 52.07 6.83 6.38
CA ASN A 91 52.03 8.29 6.21
C ASN A 91 51.16 8.96 7.28
N GLN A 92 49.96 8.44 7.55
CA GLN A 92 49.09 8.97 8.59
C GLN A 92 49.68 8.84 10.01
N LYS A 93 50.52 7.82 10.25
CA LYS A 93 51.27 7.71 11.50
C LYS A 93 52.37 8.76 11.63
N ALA A 94 53.03 9.10 10.52
CA ALA A 94 54.04 10.16 10.48
C ALA A 94 53.39 11.53 10.70
N ASP A 95 52.26 11.81 10.03
CA ASP A 95 51.51 13.06 10.20
C ASP A 95 51.01 13.23 11.64
N MET A 96 50.47 12.16 12.25
CA MET A 96 50.10 12.16 13.67
C MET A 96 51.29 12.42 14.59
N GLN A 97 52.46 11.85 14.26
CA GLN A 97 53.66 12.04 15.07
C GLN A 97 54.13 13.50 14.99
N GLU A 98 54.13 14.10 13.81
CA GLU A 98 54.51 15.50 13.60
C GLU A 98 53.60 16.46 14.37
N GLU A 99 52.28 16.24 14.35
CA GLU A 99 51.35 17.10 15.10
C GLU A 99 51.49 16.93 16.62
N VAL A 100 51.74 15.69 17.09
CA VAL A 100 52.03 15.43 18.51
C VAL A 100 53.37 16.06 18.93
N GLU A 101 54.40 16.00 18.08
CA GLU A 101 55.69 16.66 18.33
C GLU A 101 55.51 18.18 18.45
N LYS A 102 54.74 18.79 17.56
CA LYS A 102 54.44 20.22 17.57
C LYS A 102 53.73 20.66 18.84
N GLU A 103 52.71 19.92 19.28
CA GLU A 103 51.99 20.21 20.54
C GLU A 103 52.88 20.01 21.76
N LEU A 104 53.68 18.95 21.81
CA LEU A 104 54.64 18.71 22.89
C LEU A 104 55.71 19.81 22.95
N HIS A 105 56.25 20.24 21.81
CA HIS A 105 57.14 21.39 21.74
C HIS A 105 56.45 22.68 22.21
N GLY A 106 55.18 22.89 21.85
CA GLY A 106 54.37 24.01 22.33
C GLY A 106 54.18 23.98 23.85
N MET A 107 53.90 22.81 24.43
CA MET A 107 53.78 22.61 25.87
C MET A 107 55.11 22.84 26.59
N VAL A 108 56.23 22.34 26.06
CA VAL A 108 57.57 22.61 26.61
C VAL A 108 57.88 24.10 26.56
N ASN A 109 57.67 24.76 25.42
CA ASN A 109 57.87 26.20 25.26
C ASN A 109 57.02 27.01 26.26
N LYS A 110 55.75 26.64 26.45
CA LYS A 110 54.85 27.31 27.40
C LYS A 110 55.28 27.10 28.84
N ALA A 111 55.63 25.87 29.22
CA ALA A 111 56.14 25.55 30.55
C ALA A 111 57.44 26.31 30.84
N VAL A 112 58.39 26.30 29.91
CA VAL A 112 59.65 27.04 30.01
C VAL A 112 59.40 28.53 30.10
N ALA A 113 58.50 29.09 29.28
CA ALA A 113 58.12 30.51 29.33
C ALA A 113 57.52 30.90 30.69
N ASP A 114 56.69 30.05 31.29
CA ASP A 114 56.08 30.29 32.60
C ASP A 114 57.11 30.29 33.75
N PHE A 115 58.16 29.46 33.65
CA PHE A 115 59.27 29.45 34.61
C PHE A 115 60.35 30.52 34.34
N THR A 116 60.46 31.03 33.10
CA THR A 116 61.47 32.03 32.71
C THR A 116 60.97 33.47 32.66
N LYS A 117 59.65 33.70 32.69
CA LYS A 117 59.01 35.02 32.85
C LYS A 117 59.59 35.80 34.05
N PRO A 118 59.65 37.13 33.98
CA PRO A 118 60.15 37.95 35.09
C PRO A 118 59.23 37.82 36.32
N GLN A 119 59.65 37.05 37.31
CA GLN A 119 58.90 36.87 38.56
C GLN A 119 59.23 37.97 39.58
N LYS A 120 58.20 38.56 40.19
CA LYS A 120 58.36 39.53 41.29
C LYS A 120 58.60 38.79 42.61
N GLY A 121 59.67 39.14 43.32
CA GLY A 121 60.04 38.57 44.63
C GLY A 121 61.27 37.64 44.63
N LEU A 122 61.98 37.56 45.77
CA LEU A 122 63.22 36.78 45.93
C LEU A 122 63.03 35.27 45.68
N GLY A 123 61.90 34.70 46.12
CA GLY A 123 61.60 33.27 45.92
C GLY A 123 61.40 32.88 44.45
N GLY A 124 60.86 33.78 43.62
CA GLY A 124 60.70 33.52 42.18
C GLY A 124 62.02 33.54 41.41
N LYS A 125 62.97 34.39 41.84
CA LYS A 125 64.33 34.42 41.28
C LYS A 125 65.11 33.14 41.61
N LEU A 126 64.94 32.59 42.82
CA LEU A 126 65.54 31.31 43.21
C LEU A 126 64.97 30.14 42.40
N LYS A 127 63.65 30.11 42.17
CA LYS A 127 63.00 29.09 41.32
C LYS A 127 63.49 29.13 39.87
N LYS A 128 63.63 30.33 39.29
CA LYS A 128 64.17 30.51 37.94
C LYS A 128 65.64 30.06 37.84
N LEU A 129 66.44 30.36 38.87
CA LEU A 129 67.86 29.98 38.90
C LEU A 129 68.05 28.47 39.09
N ALA A 130 67.22 27.84 39.93
CA ALA A 130 67.17 26.39 40.06
C ALA A 130 66.72 25.72 38.76
N PHE A 131 65.65 26.20 38.13
CA PHE A 131 65.19 25.67 36.85
C PHE A 131 66.27 25.77 35.76
N LYS A 132 66.93 26.93 35.61
CA LYS A 132 68.00 27.11 34.62
C LYS A 132 69.27 26.28 34.89
N SER A 133 69.53 25.90 36.15
CA SER A 133 70.73 25.13 36.51
C SER A 133 70.52 23.62 36.49
N PHE A 134 69.28 23.16 36.69
CA PHE A 134 68.94 21.73 36.79
C PHE A 134 68.12 21.21 35.61
N VAL A 135 67.62 22.08 34.71
CA VAL A 135 66.80 21.69 33.56
C VAL A 135 67.41 22.26 32.28
N ASP A 136 67.89 21.36 31.41
CA ASP A 136 68.32 21.70 30.06
C ASP A 136 67.11 21.68 29.11
N VAL A 137 66.79 22.86 28.58
CA VAL A 137 65.64 23.05 27.69
C VAL A 137 65.89 22.39 26.33
N ASP A 138 67.11 22.44 25.82
CA ASP A 138 67.44 21.83 24.54
C ASP A 138 67.38 20.30 24.65
N GLU A 139 67.78 19.74 25.79
CA GLU A 139 67.63 18.32 26.10
C GLU A 139 66.16 17.89 26.20
N LEU A 140 65.29 18.72 26.80
CA LEU A 140 63.85 18.47 26.83
C LEU A 140 63.23 18.45 25.42
N HIS A 141 63.61 19.41 24.56
CA HIS A 141 63.18 19.43 23.16
C HIS A 141 63.72 18.22 22.39
N ALA A 142 64.95 17.79 22.65
CA ALA A 142 65.55 16.62 21.99
C ALA A 142 64.82 15.30 22.32
N GLN A 143 64.15 15.21 23.47
CA GLN A 143 63.38 14.01 23.86
C GLN A 143 61.94 14.00 23.31
N VAL A 144 61.40 15.15 22.90
CA VAL A 144 60.02 15.28 22.38
C VAL A 144 59.73 14.29 21.23
N PRO A 145 60.58 14.12 20.20
CA PRO A 145 60.33 13.16 19.13
C PRO A 145 60.22 11.71 19.61
N SER A 146 60.99 11.33 20.64
CA SER A 146 60.94 9.98 21.23
C SER A 146 59.63 9.75 22.00
N PHE A 147 59.19 10.75 22.76
CA PHE A 147 57.91 10.71 23.46
C PHE A 147 56.73 10.70 22.49
N ALA A 148 56.76 11.51 21.44
CA ALA A 148 55.73 11.53 20.40
C ALA A 148 55.60 10.17 19.71
N ARG A 149 56.73 9.54 19.31
CA ARG A 149 56.73 8.17 18.78
C ARG A 149 56.11 7.17 19.73
N THR A 150 56.47 7.23 21.01
CA THR A 150 55.96 6.31 22.04
C THR A 150 54.46 6.49 22.26
N ILE A 151 53.99 7.74 22.30
CA ILE A 151 52.57 8.10 22.40
C ILE A 151 51.80 7.57 21.19
N VAL A 152 52.27 7.84 19.97
CA VAL A 152 51.63 7.35 18.74
C VAL A 152 51.65 5.81 18.69
N GLN A 153 52.75 5.15 19.04
CA GLN A 153 52.79 3.68 19.10
C GLN A 153 51.82 3.12 20.14
N LYS A 154 51.72 3.74 21.33
CA LYS A 154 50.83 3.28 22.39
C LYS A 154 49.36 3.49 22.03
N ILE A 155 49.01 4.62 21.44
CA ILE A 155 47.65 4.94 20.97
C ILE A 155 47.25 4.03 19.80
N THR A 156 48.18 3.75 18.88
CA THR A 156 47.94 2.87 17.72
C THR A 156 48.12 1.38 18.01
N SER A 157 48.40 1.02 19.26
CA SER A 157 48.53 -0.39 19.65
C SER A 157 47.18 -1.13 19.60
N PRO A 158 47.16 -2.44 19.32
CA PRO A 158 45.92 -3.22 19.23
C PRO A 158 45.05 -3.14 20.49
N ALA A 159 45.67 -3.07 21.67
CA ALA A 159 44.98 -2.96 22.95
C ALA A 159 44.30 -1.58 23.14
N SER A 160 44.97 -0.48 22.79
CA SER A 160 44.40 0.87 22.85
C SER A 160 43.30 1.06 21.82
N LEU A 161 43.48 0.56 20.59
CA LEU A 161 42.43 0.58 19.56
C LEU A 161 41.20 -0.22 20.00
N LYS A 162 41.39 -1.38 20.65
CA LYS A 162 40.28 -2.17 21.23
C LYS A 162 39.55 -1.40 22.34
N ARG A 163 40.28 -0.65 23.17
CA ARG A 163 39.69 0.16 24.25
C ARG A 163 38.93 1.38 23.72
N ILE A 164 39.48 2.09 22.73
CA ILE A 164 38.81 3.19 22.03
C ILE A 164 37.55 2.69 21.33
N LYS A 165 37.63 1.53 20.65
CA LYS A 165 36.47 0.85 20.07
C LYS A 165 35.41 0.57 21.14
N GLY A 166 35.80 0.01 22.28
CA GLY A 166 34.87 -0.28 23.38
C GLY A 166 34.15 0.97 23.91
N ILE A 167 34.86 2.09 24.06
CA ILE A 167 34.28 3.36 24.53
C ILE A 167 33.33 3.97 23.48
N ALA A 168 33.72 3.93 22.21
CA ALA A 168 32.88 4.43 21.11
C ALA A 168 31.59 3.61 20.99
N THR A 169 31.69 2.28 21.01
CA THR A 169 30.54 1.38 21.02
C THR A 169 29.67 1.63 22.25
N SER A 170 30.25 1.68 23.46
CA SER A 170 29.45 1.90 24.68
C SER A 170 28.73 3.24 24.69
N LYS A 171 29.30 4.29 24.08
CA LYS A 171 28.64 5.61 23.98
C LYS A 171 27.54 5.63 22.94
N VAL A 172 27.66 4.84 21.87
CA VAL A 172 26.56 4.62 20.92
C VAL A 172 25.43 3.85 21.61
N ASP A 173 25.75 2.76 22.32
CA ASP A 173 24.78 1.96 23.08
C ASP A 173 24.07 2.79 24.16
N GLU A 174 24.79 3.70 24.84
CA GLU A 174 24.23 4.62 25.83
C GLU A 174 23.30 5.67 25.21
N LEU A 175 23.64 6.21 24.03
CA LEU A 175 22.79 7.15 23.29
C LEU A 175 21.53 6.46 22.76
N GLU A 176 21.65 5.21 22.31
CA GLU A 176 20.53 4.36 21.94
C GLU A 176 19.59 4.18 23.14
N ALA A 177 20.12 3.83 24.31
CA ALA A 177 19.34 3.65 25.53
C ALA A 177 18.68 4.95 26.07
N GLN A 178 19.32 6.11 25.92
CA GLN A 178 18.79 7.41 26.39
C GLN A 178 17.72 8.01 25.48
N THR A 179 17.76 7.68 24.18
CA THR A 179 16.78 8.16 23.18
C THR A 179 15.61 7.19 23.04
N TYR A 180 15.61 6.10 23.82
CA TYR A 180 14.71 4.97 23.70
C TYR A 180 13.31 5.27 24.25
N ASP A 181 12.29 5.17 23.41
CA ASP A 181 10.88 5.08 23.82
C ASP A 181 10.33 3.70 23.43
N ARG A 182 9.52 3.10 24.30
CA ARG A 182 9.17 1.66 24.38
C ARG A 182 8.56 1.05 23.09
N THR A 183 9.36 0.79 22.07
CA THR A 183 8.90 0.26 20.76
C THR A 183 9.40 -1.18 20.47
N ASP A 184 10.39 -1.65 21.23
CA ASP A 184 11.10 -2.92 21.05
C ASP A 184 10.18 -4.16 20.93
N THR A 185 9.17 -4.23 21.81
CA THR A 185 8.26 -5.38 21.83
C THR A 185 7.29 -5.39 20.66
N THR A 186 7.11 -4.29 19.93
CA THR A 186 6.09 -4.20 18.88
C THR A 186 6.66 -4.53 17.51
N ILE A 187 7.86 -4.04 17.17
CA ILE A 187 8.49 -4.28 15.85
C ILE A 187 8.84 -5.76 15.66
N THR A 188 9.62 -6.32 16.59
CA THR A 188 10.09 -7.70 16.53
C THR A 188 8.92 -8.68 16.58
N THR A 189 7.89 -8.39 17.40
CA THR A 189 6.68 -9.19 17.49
C THR A 189 5.85 -9.15 16.21
N VAL A 190 5.66 -7.97 15.58
CA VAL A 190 4.90 -7.86 14.34
C VAL A 190 5.60 -8.57 13.18
N GLU A 191 6.91 -8.33 12.99
CA GLU A 191 7.69 -9.04 11.97
C GLU A 191 7.68 -10.55 12.22
N HIS A 192 7.91 -10.99 13.46
CA HIS A 192 7.95 -12.41 13.80
C HIS A 192 6.59 -13.10 13.61
N ILE A 193 5.48 -12.47 14.01
CA ILE A 193 4.13 -13.00 13.79
C ILE A 193 3.85 -13.14 12.29
N ILE A 194 4.19 -12.11 11.49
CA ILE A 194 3.98 -12.16 10.04
C ILE A 194 4.89 -13.23 9.42
N TYR A 195 6.17 -13.27 9.76
CA TYR A 195 7.11 -14.25 9.22
C TYR A 195 6.73 -15.68 9.57
N GLN A 196 6.28 -15.95 10.80
CA GLN A 196 5.72 -17.25 11.18
C GLN A 196 4.46 -17.60 10.38
N LYS A 197 3.53 -16.66 10.18
CA LYS A 197 2.31 -16.86 9.38
C LYS A 197 2.63 -17.28 7.93
N TYR A 198 3.71 -16.74 7.36
CA TYR A 198 4.16 -17.05 6.00
C TYR A 198 5.26 -18.13 5.93
N LYS A 199 5.70 -18.67 7.07
CA LYS A 199 6.77 -19.68 7.21
C LYS A 199 8.08 -19.24 6.57
N VAL A 200 8.46 -17.99 6.78
CA VAL A 200 9.70 -17.38 6.29
C VAL A 200 10.52 -16.90 7.48
N ASN A 201 11.84 -16.82 7.31
CA ASN A 201 12.75 -16.37 8.38
C ASN A 201 13.40 -15.02 8.06
N ASN A 202 13.32 -14.58 6.80
CA ASN A 202 14.01 -13.40 6.30
C ASN A 202 13.06 -12.52 5.47
N ALA A 203 13.32 -11.20 5.46
CA ALA A 203 12.59 -10.22 4.65
C ALA A 203 12.64 -10.55 3.13
N THR A 204 13.79 -11.01 2.63
CA THR A 204 13.95 -11.35 1.20
C THR A 204 13.15 -12.58 0.78
N ASP A 205 13.04 -13.58 1.67
CA ASP A 205 12.23 -14.77 1.44
C ASP A 205 10.74 -14.43 1.54
N PHE A 206 10.38 -13.54 2.47
CA PHE A 206 9.04 -12.98 2.60
C PHE A 206 8.59 -12.28 1.31
N ASP A 207 9.42 -11.38 0.77
CA ASP A 207 9.15 -10.68 -0.49
C ASP A 207 8.89 -11.66 -1.64
N LYS A 208 9.74 -12.68 -1.81
CA LYS A 208 9.58 -13.68 -2.87
C LYS A 208 8.30 -14.49 -2.73
N VAL A 209 7.99 -14.95 -1.52
CA VAL A 209 6.78 -15.74 -1.25
C VAL A 209 5.52 -14.89 -1.49
N VAL A 210 5.52 -13.65 -1.03
CA VAL A 210 4.38 -12.73 -1.19
C VAL A 210 4.18 -12.37 -2.65
N GLN A 211 5.22 -11.97 -3.38
CA GLN A 211 5.12 -11.66 -4.81
C GLN A 211 4.65 -12.86 -5.63
N GLY A 212 5.16 -14.06 -5.33
CA GLY A 212 4.71 -15.30 -5.97
C GLY A 212 3.23 -15.61 -5.72
N LYS A 213 2.73 -15.39 -4.49
CA LYS A 213 1.31 -15.56 -4.16
C LYS A 213 0.44 -14.51 -4.83
N ILE A 214 0.83 -13.23 -4.77
CA ILE A 214 0.08 -12.12 -5.37
C ILE A 214 -0.03 -12.30 -6.89
N SER A 215 1.05 -12.68 -7.57
CA SER A 215 1.02 -12.89 -9.03
C SER A 215 0.04 -14.00 -9.42
N LYS A 216 0.08 -15.15 -8.73
CA LYS A 216 -0.85 -16.26 -8.98
C LYS A 216 -2.30 -15.87 -8.72
N ILE A 217 -2.56 -15.18 -7.61
CA ILE A 217 -3.90 -14.71 -7.25
C ILE A 217 -4.41 -13.70 -8.28
N LYS A 218 -3.55 -12.80 -8.75
CA LYS A 218 -3.91 -11.81 -9.78
C LYS A 218 -4.35 -12.50 -11.06
N ASP A 219 -3.55 -13.43 -11.59
CA ASP A 219 -3.88 -14.14 -12.84
C ASP A 219 -5.20 -14.92 -12.72
N LEU A 220 -5.39 -15.65 -11.63
CA LEU A 220 -6.65 -16.38 -11.37
C LEU A 220 -7.84 -15.43 -11.23
N SER A 221 -7.66 -14.29 -10.54
CA SER A 221 -8.72 -13.29 -10.38
C SER A 221 -9.15 -12.70 -11.71
N TYR A 222 -8.19 -12.39 -12.61
CA TYR A 222 -8.50 -11.93 -13.96
C TYR A 222 -9.22 -12.99 -14.79
N GLN A 223 -8.82 -14.26 -14.68
CA GLN A 223 -9.51 -15.36 -15.37
C GLN A 223 -10.97 -15.49 -14.92
N TYR A 224 -11.24 -15.51 -13.62
CA TYR A 224 -12.62 -15.59 -13.11
C TYR A 224 -13.45 -14.35 -13.47
N ALA A 225 -12.86 -13.16 -13.42
CA ALA A 225 -13.53 -11.93 -13.87
C ALA A 225 -13.85 -11.99 -15.37
N PHE A 226 -12.93 -12.51 -16.18
CA PHE A 226 -13.15 -12.70 -17.62
C PHE A 226 -14.27 -13.69 -17.91
N VAL A 227 -14.34 -14.81 -17.18
CA VAL A 227 -15.45 -15.77 -17.30
C VAL A 227 -16.79 -15.09 -16.99
N MET A 228 -16.87 -14.28 -15.93
CA MET A 228 -18.09 -13.51 -15.62
C MET A 228 -18.49 -12.57 -16.77
N MET A 229 -17.52 -11.84 -17.34
CA MET A 229 -17.75 -10.92 -18.46
C MET A 229 -18.26 -11.65 -19.71
N VAL A 230 -17.65 -12.79 -20.05
CA VAL A 230 -18.06 -13.63 -21.18
C VAL A 230 -19.47 -14.18 -20.97
N SER A 231 -19.79 -14.65 -19.76
CA SER A 231 -21.15 -15.12 -19.45
C SER A 231 -22.21 -14.02 -19.64
N VAL A 232 -21.93 -12.79 -19.19
CA VAL A 232 -22.85 -11.67 -19.39
C VAL A 232 -22.95 -11.29 -20.88
N ALA A 233 -21.84 -11.30 -21.61
CA ALA A 233 -21.85 -11.06 -23.05
C ALA A 233 -22.68 -12.11 -23.81
N ILE A 234 -22.56 -13.39 -23.45
CA ILE A 234 -23.38 -14.48 -24.01
C ILE A 234 -24.87 -14.24 -23.70
N ALA A 235 -25.22 -13.88 -22.47
CA ALA A 235 -26.60 -13.57 -22.10
C ALA A 235 -27.18 -12.41 -22.94
N LEU A 236 -26.39 -11.36 -23.20
CA LEU A 236 -26.78 -10.25 -24.08
C LEU A 236 -26.88 -10.66 -25.55
N LEU A 237 -25.97 -11.49 -26.06
CA LEU A 237 -26.02 -12.01 -27.42
C LEU A 237 -27.28 -12.87 -27.65
N LEU A 238 -27.63 -13.71 -26.67
CA LEU A 238 -28.88 -14.48 -26.70
C LEU A 238 -30.11 -13.56 -26.80
N TRP A 239 -30.07 -12.39 -26.14
CA TRP A 239 -31.13 -11.39 -26.27
C TRP A 239 -31.30 -10.86 -27.70
N LEU A 240 -30.19 -10.65 -28.42
CA LEU A 240 -30.21 -10.18 -29.81
C LEU A 240 -30.74 -11.24 -30.76
N ILE A 241 -30.29 -12.49 -30.60
CA ILE A 241 -30.68 -13.63 -31.46
C ILE A 241 -32.17 -13.97 -31.27
N LEU A 242 -32.63 -14.00 -30.02
CA LEU A 242 -33.99 -14.40 -29.66
C LEU A 242 -35.01 -13.26 -29.71
N LYS A 243 -34.60 -12.07 -30.20
CA LYS A 243 -35.44 -10.86 -30.28
C LYS A 243 -36.79 -11.06 -30.99
N LYS A 244 -36.90 -12.02 -31.91
CA LYS A 244 -38.13 -12.30 -32.69
C LYS A 244 -39.08 -13.30 -31.99
N ARG A 245 -38.68 -13.94 -30.89
CA ARG A 245 -39.46 -15.02 -30.23
C ARG A 245 -40.10 -14.52 -28.92
N ALA A 246 -41.33 -14.00 -29.02
CA ALA A 246 -42.01 -13.34 -27.90
C ALA A 246 -42.12 -14.20 -26.62
N HIS A 247 -42.36 -15.51 -26.76
CA HIS A 247 -42.55 -16.43 -25.63
C HIS A 247 -41.27 -16.70 -24.80
N LEU A 248 -40.07 -16.36 -25.31
CA LEU A 248 -38.80 -16.57 -24.61
C LEU A 248 -38.30 -15.34 -23.85
N HIS A 249 -38.96 -14.17 -23.99
CA HIS A 249 -38.51 -12.93 -23.35
C HIS A 249 -38.60 -12.97 -21.83
N ILE A 250 -39.67 -13.54 -21.28
CA ILE A 250 -39.89 -13.64 -19.83
C ILE A 250 -38.77 -14.45 -19.14
N PRO A 251 -38.51 -15.72 -19.52
CA PRO A 251 -37.46 -16.52 -18.85
C PRO A 251 -36.06 -15.93 -19.07
N LEU A 252 -35.78 -15.39 -20.25
CA LEU A 252 -34.49 -14.76 -20.55
C LEU A 252 -34.26 -13.49 -19.70
N PHE A 253 -35.31 -12.72 -19.43
CA PHE A 253 -35.23 -11.51 -18.62
C PHE A 253 -35.03 -11.83 -17.14
N ILE A 254 -35.76 -12.81 -16.61
CA ILE A 254 -35.59 -13.27 -15.21
C ILE A 254 -34.17 -13.78 -14.99
N MET A 255 -33.64 -14.60 -15.90
CA MET A 255 -32.25 -15.06 -15.80
C MET A 255 -31.26 -13.90 -15.86
N SER A 256 -31.48 -12.93 -16.76
CA SER A 256 -30.66 -11.73 -16.85
C SER A 256 -30.67 -10.90 -15.56
N LEU A 257 -31.81 -10.81 -14.86
CA LEU A 257 -31.88 -10.16 -13.54
C LEU A 257 -31.02 -10.89 -12.50
N LEU A 258 -30.98 -12.22 -12.52
CA LEU A 258 -30.13 -13.00 -11.61
C LEU A 258 -28.65 -12.78 -11.89
N PHE A 259 -28.23 -12.71 -13.16
CA PHE A 259 -26.86 -12.29 -13.51
C PHE A 259 -26.54 -10.90 -12.96
N ALA A 260 -27.44 -9.93 -13.14
CA ALA A 260 -27.25 -8.57 -12.63
C ALA A 260 -27.10 -8.54 -11.11
N MET A 261 -27.87 -9.37 -10.39
CA MET A 261 -27.80 -9.50 -8.93
C MET A 261 -26.45 -10.08 -8.48
N VAL A 262 -25.95 -11.12 -9.15
CA VAL A 262 -24.62 -11.70 -8.86
C VAL A 262 -23.53 -10.67 -9.10
N LEU A 263 -23.56 -9.96 -10.24
CA LEU A 263 -22.56 -8.93 -10.55
C LEU A 263 -22.60 -7.75 -9.56
N LEU A 264 -23.79 -7.30 -9.15
CA LEU A 264 -23.94 -6.27 -8.12
C LEU A 264 -23.31 -6.72 -6.80
N ALA A 265 -23.65 -7.93 -6.33
CA ALA A 265 -23.13 -8.46 -5.08
C ALA A 265 -21.58 -8.54 -5.11
N VAL A 266 -21.03 -9.13 -6.17
CA VAL A 266 -19.57 -9.27 -6.32
C VAL A 266 -18.89 -7.91 -6.46
N GLY A 267 -19.46 -6.99 -7.24
CA GLY A 267 -18.88 -5.67 -7.49
C GLY A 267 -18.87 -4.75 -6.26
N VAL A 268 -19.88 -4.83 -5.39
CA VAL A 268 -19.95 -3.99 -4.18
C VAL A 268 -19.10 -4.56 -3.04
N ILE A 269 -19.00 -5.88 -2.92
CA ILE A 269 -18.26 -6.56 -1.84
C ILE A 269 -16.75 -6.61 -2.13
N SER A 270 -16.35 -6.80 -3.39
CA SER A 270 -14.94 -6.94 -3.76
C SER A 270 -14.17 -5.61 -3.67
N PRO A 271 -12.87 -5.62 -3.33
CA PRO A 271 -12.04 -4.41 -3.37
C PRO A 271 -12.12 -3.71 -4.73
N ILE A 272 -12.34 -2.39 -4.71
CA ILE A 272 -12.47 -1.55 -5.91
C ILE A 272 -11.26 -0.65 -6.13
N ILE A 273 -10.62 -0.21 -5.04
CA ILE A 273 -9.49 0.71 -5.06
C ILE A 273 -8.44 0.27 -4.05
N GLU A 274 -7.19 0.34 -4.48
CA GLU A 274 -6.01 0.14 -3.67
C GLU A 274 -5.17 1.40 -3.73
N VAL A 275 -4.84 1.95 -2.56
CA VAL A 275 -3.96 3.09 -2.39
C VAL A 275 -2.67 2.58 -1.78
N ASP A 276 -1.55 2.78 -2.47
CA ASP A 276 -0.23 2.30 -2.07
C ASP A 276 0.81 3.39 -2.36
N ALA A 277 1.30 4.01 -1.30
CA ALA A 277 2.35 5.02 -1.35
C ALA A 277 3.56 4.54 -0.53
N ARG A 278 4.74 4.55 -1.15
CA ARG A 278 5.97 4.05 -0.51
C ARG A 278 7.22 4.83 -0.91
N ILE A 279 8.22 4.80 -0.04
CA ILE A 279 9.60 5.17 -0.37
C ILE A 279 10.30 3.88 -0.80
N GLN A 280 10.62 3.77 -2.09
CA GLN A 280 11.25 2.60 -2.67
C GLN A 280 12.68 2.41 -2.15
N SER A 281 13.44 3.50 -2.08
CA SER A 281 14.77 3.51 -1.48
C SER A 281 15.06 4.84 -0.80
N LEU A 282 15.63 4.79 0.40
CA LEU A 282 16.24 5.91 1.10
C LEU A 282 17.70 5.54 1.35
N GLU A 283 18.60 6.18 0.62
CA GLU A 283 20.05 6.08 0.79
C GLU A 283 20.54 7.29 1.58
N PHE A 284 21.27 7.06 2.66
CA PHE A 284 21.92 8.08 3.46
C PHE A 284 23.42 7.81 3.50
N ALA A 285 24.24 8.80 3.12
CA ALA A 285 25.69 8.67 3.15
C ALA A 285 26.22 9.03 4.55
N LEU A 286 26.82 8.05 5.24
CA LEU A 286 27.44 8.22 6.55
C LEU A 286 28.86 7.65 6.54
N LEU A 287 29.84 8.48 6.90
CA LEU A 287 31.27 8.08 6.96
C LEU A 287 31.79 7.46 5.64
N GLY A 288 31.29 7.92 4.50
CA GLY A 288 31.63 7.41 3.17
C GLY A 288 31.03 6.04 2.82
N ASP A 289 30.20 5.47 3.70
CA ASP A 289 29.36 4.30 3.42
C ASP A 289 27.91 4.73 3.17
N LYS A 290 27.17 3.94 2.39
CA LYS A 290 25.75 4.18 2.11
C LYS A 290 24.88 3.30 3.01
N LEU A 291 24.09 3.94 3.86
CA LEU A 291 22.99 3.32 4.59
C LEU A 291 21.75 3.30 3.72
N VAL A 292 21.17 2.12 3.51
CA VAL A 292 20.00 1.98 2.62
C VAL A 292 18.82 1.42 3.40
N PHE A 293 17.69 2.10 3.32
CA PHE A 293 16.37 1.58 3.68
C PHE A 293 15.60 1.34 2.38
N THR A 294 15.17 0.10 2.16
CA THR A 294 14.38 -0.26 0.97
C THR A 294 12.93 -0.51 1.37
N ASN A 295 12.02 -0.24 0.43
CA ASN A 295 10.63 -0.67 0.51
C ASN A 295 9.91 -0.21 1.79
N GLN A 296 9.79 1.11 1.97
CA GLN A 296 9.17 1.70 3.16
C GLN A 296 7.77 2.17 2.82
N VAL A 297 6.77 1.44 3.28
CA VAL A 297 5.36 1.73 3.00
C VAL A 297 4.90 2.89 3.91
N LEU A 298 4.49 3.99 3.27
CA LEU A 298 3.97 5.17 3.95
C LEU A 298 2.49 5.01 4.23
N PHE A 299 1.74 4.52 3.25
CA PHE A 299 0.30 4.36 3.36
C PHE A 299 -0.18 3.23 2.46
N PHE A 300 -0.96 2.32 3.03
CA PHE A 300 -1.62 1.26 2.28
C PHE A 300 -3.06 1.09 2.73
N GLN A 301 -4.00 1.13 1.79
CA GLN A 301 -5.39 0.72 2.04
C GLN A 301 -6.02 0.07 0.81
N SER A 302 -6.80 -0.98 1.03
CA SER A 302 -7.61 -1.64 0.00
C SER A 302 -9.06 -1.75 0.45
N LYS A 303 -9.97 -1.09 -0.26
CA LYS A 303 -11.39 -0.96 0.16
C LYS A 303 -12.34 -1.33 -0.97
N SER A 304 -13.43 -1.99 -0.60
CA SER A 304 -14.61 -2.22 -1.45
C SER A 304 -15.63 -1.11 -1.28
N ILE A 305 -16.72 -1.10 -2.06
CA ILE A 305 -17.79 -0.10 -1.87
C ILE A 305 -18.39 -0.24 -0.46
N LEU A 306 -18.69 -1.46 -0.02
CA LEU A 306 -19.12 -1.70 1.36
C LEU A 306 -18.05 -1.30 2.37
N GLY A 307 -16.78 -1.56 2.06
CA GLY A 307 -15.66 -1.16 2.92
C GLY A 307 -15.57 0.35 3.11
N VAL A 308 -15.76 1.14 2.05
CA VAL A 308 -15.81 2.61 2.12
C VAL A 308 -17.02 3.07 2.94
N ILE A 309 -18.20 2.49 2.69
CA ILE A 309 -19.42 2.81 3.44
C ILE A 309 -19.24 2.54 4.94
N SER A 310 -18.73 1.36 5.32
CA SER A 310 -18.46 1.01 6.73
C SER A 310 -17.48 1.99 7.36
N THR A 311 -16.37 2.28 6.65
CA THR A 311 -15.35 3.22 7.14
C THR A 311 -15.90 4.64 7.29
N LEU A 312 -16.92 5.06 6.54
CA LEU A 312 -17.57 6.37 6.71
C LEU A 312 -18.55 6.39 7.89
N ILE A 313 -19.31 5.31 8.09
CA ILE A 313 -20.27 5.18 9.19
C ILE A 313 -19.56 5.05 10.55
N GLU A 314 -18.38 4.43 10.58
CA GLU A 314 -17.56 4.32 11.79
C GLU A 314 -16.91 5.65 12.22
N GLN A 315 -16.93 6.68 11.36
CA GLN A 315 -16.35 7.97 11.73
C GLN A 315 -17.19 8.67 12.79
N PRO A 316 -16.56 9.35 13.75
CA PRO A 316 -17.28 10.11 14.79
C PRO A 316 -17.98 11.36 14.26
N LYS A 317 -17.72 11.77 13.00
CA LYS A 317 -18.28 12.99 12.40
C LYS A 317 -19.66 12.72 11.81
N PRO A 318 -20.71 13.47 12.20
CA PRO A 318 -22.08 13.22 11.71
C PRO A 318 -22.21 13.37 10.18
N ASP A 319 -21.45 14.29 9.58
CA ASP A 319 -21.45 14.51 8.13
C ASP A 319 -20.97 13.26 7.36
N ALA A 320 -19.94 12.58 7.88
CA ALA A 320 -19.40 11.37 7.27
C ALA A 320 -20.40 10.20 7.37
N VAL A 321 -21.06 10.07 8.52
CA VAL A 321 -22.09 9.04 8.75
C VAL A 321 -23.26 9.25 7.79
N LEU A 322 -23.74 10.49 7.64
CA LEU A 322 -24.81 10.82 6.71
C LEU A 322 -24.46 10.43 5.27
N VAL A 323 -23.25 10.77 4.81
CA VAL A 323 -22.77 10.39 3.47
C VAL A 323 -22.69 8.87 3.33
N GLY A 324 -22.20 8.15 4.33
CA GLY A 324 -22.14 6.69 4.34
C GLY A 324 -23.51 6.03 4.21
N ILE A 325 -24.50 6.49 4.96
CA ILE A 325 -25.90 6.02 4.88
C ILE A 325 -26.49 6.30 3.50
N LEU A 326 -26.23 7.50 2.96
CA LEU A 326 -26.72 7.91 1.65
C LEU A 326 -26.15 7.05 0.52
N LEU A 327 -24.85 6.73 0.59
CA LEU A 327 -24.20 5.82 -0.33
C LEU A 327 -24.75 4.39 -0.23
N MET A 328 -24.97 3.89 0.99
CA MET A 328 -25.61 2.58 1.19
C MET A 328 -26.99 2.54 0.53
N LEU A 329 -27.79 3.58 0.72
CA LEU A 329 -29.13 3.67 0.17
C LEU A 329 -29.10 3.71 -1.37
N PHE A 330 -28.38 4.66 -1.98
CA PHE A 330 -28.45 4.91 -3.42
C PHE A 330 -27.60 3.97 -4.29
N VAL A 331 -26.48 3.46 -3.77
CA VAL A 331 -25.54 2.63 -4.55
C VAL A 331 -25.78 1.14 -4.35
N VAL A 332 -26.38 0.72 -3.23
CA VAL A 332 -26.57 -0.70 -2.90
C VAL A 332 -28.04 -1.07 -2.76
N VAL A 333 -28.78 -0.38 -1.88
CA VAL A 333 -30.16 -0.75 -1.55
C VAL A 333 -31.12 -0.47 -2.71
N LEU A 334 -31.11 0.73 -3.29
CA LEU A 334 -32.02 1.06 -4.40
C LEU A 334 -31.78 0.19 -5.64
N PRO A 335 -30.53 -0.07 -6.08
CA PRO A 335 -30.32 -0.92 -7.25
C PRO A 335 -30.77 -2.36 -6.99
N LEU A 336 -30.55 -2.90 -5.78
CA LEU A 336 -31.06 -4.21 -5.38
C LEU A 336 -32.59 -4.25 -5.38
N LEU A 337 -33.24 -3.27 -4.75
CA LEU A 337 -34.71 -3.18 -4.68
C LEU A 337 -35.31 -3.08 -6.09
N ARG A 338 -34.66 -2.35 -6.99
CA ARG A 338 -35.07 -2.22 -8.40
C ARG A 338 -34.97 -3.54 -9.15
N LEU A 339 -33.90 -4.32 -8.97
CA LEU A 339 -33.77 -5.65 -9.58
C LEU A 339 -34.88 -6.59 -9.09
N VAL A 340 -35.17 -6.58 -7.78
CA VAL A 340 -36.23 -7.39 -7.18
C VAL A 340 -37.61 -6.96 -7.68
N ALA A 341 -37.90 -5.66 -7.70
CA ALA A 341 -39.16 -5.11 -8.19
C ALA A 341 -39.44 -5.50 -9.64
N ARG A 342 -38.40 -5.52 -10.49
CA ARG A 342 -38.51 -5.97 -11.89
C ARG A 342 -38.79 -7.46 -12.02
N ALA A 343 -38.16 -8.29 -11.18
CA ALA A 343 -38.44 -9.72 -11.14
C ALA A 343 -39.91 -9.98 -10.77
N ILE A 344 -40.42 -9.27 -9.75
CA ILE A 344 -41.80 -9.38 -9.27
C ILE A 344 -42.79 -8.90 -10.33
N HIS A 345 -42.55 -7.73 -10.95
CA HIS A 345 -43.43 -7.16 -11.97
C HIS A 345 -43.70 -8.11 -13.15
N ILE A 346 -42.70 -8.92 -13.52
CA ILE A 346 -42.78 -9.86 -14.64
C ILE A 346 -43.38 -11.20 -14.23
N THR A 347 -43.14 -11.65 -12.99
CA THR A 347 -43.55 -12.99 -12.53
C THR A 347 -44.98 -12.99 -11.96
N CYS A 348 -45.44 -11.90 -11.33
CA CYS A 348 -46.77 -11.83 -10.74
C CYS A 348 -47.20 -10.38 -10.42
N SER A 349 -47.91 -9.72 -11.36
CA SER A 349 -48.57 -8.43 -11.08
C SER A 349 -49.78 -8.57 -10.11
N GLN A 350 -50.28 -9.79 -9.92
CA GLN A 350 -51.54 -10.10 -9.21
C GLN A 350 -51.40 -10.09 -7.68
N PHE A 351 -50.20 -10.39 -7.15
CA PHE A 351 -49.97 -10.52 -5.70
C PHE A 351 -49.73 -9.18 -4.99
N PHE A 352 -49.31 -8.14 -5.72
CA PHE A 352 -49.08 -6.82 -5.14
C PHE A 352 -50.33 -5.94 -5.28
N LYS A 353 -50.99 -5.67 -4.14
CA LYS A 353 -52.21 -4.86 -4.05
C LYS A 353 -52.08 -3.44 -4.65
N ASN A 354 -50.86 -2.92 -4.81
CA ASN A 354 -50.59 -1.57 -5.33
C ASN A 354 -49.68 -1.61 -6.58
N PRO A 355 -50.23 -1.78 -7.79
CA PRO A 355 -49.45 -1.84 -9.03
C PRO A 355 -48.69 -0.53 -9.31
N LYS A 356 -49.15 0.61 -8.78
CA LYS A 356 -48.49 1.91 -8.93
C LYS A 356 -47.15 1.98 -8.19
N VAL A 357 -47.07 1.45 -6.98
CA VAL A 357 -45.82 1.45 -6.17
C VAL A 357 -44.79 0.51 -6.78
N LEU A 358 -45.23 -0.67 -7.24
CA LEU A 358 -44.35 -1.63 -7.90
C LEU A 358 -43.80 -1.07 -9.23
N ARG A 359 -44.65 -0.41 -10.03
CA ARG A 359 -44.24 0.28 -11.26
C ARG A 359 -43.25 1.41 -10.96
N PHE A 360 -43.50 2.20 -9.92
CA PHE A 360 -42.58 3.25 -9.48
C PHE A 360 -41.21 2.66 -9.07
N MET A 361 -41.17 1.57 -8.30
CA MET A 361 -39.92 0.90 -7.92
C MET A 361 -39.17 0.26 -9.10
N ALA A 362 -39.90 -0.31 -10.07
CA ALA A 362 -39.27 -0.98 -11.21
C ALA A 362 -38.71 -0.01 -12.27
N PHE A 363 -39.39 1.13 -12.48
CA PHE A 363 -39.12 2.05 -13.59
C PHE A 363 -38.64 3.44 -13.16
N ASP A 364 -39.28 4.07 -12.17
CA ASP A 364 -39.00 5.47 -11.80
C ASP A 364 -37.87 5.61 -10.77
N LEU A 365 -37.65 4.60 -9.92
CA LEU A 365 -36.52 4.52 -9.00
C LEU A 365 -35.16 4.58 -9.73
N GLY A 366 -35.14 4.30 -11.03
CA GLY A 366 -33.93 4.36 -11.85
C GLY A 366 -33.32 5.75 -12.01
N LYS A 367 -34.05 6.82 -11.66
CA LYS A 367 -33.51 8.19 -11.60
C LYS A 367 -32.66 8.44 -10.35
N TRP A 368 -32.92 7.68 -9.29
CA TRP A 368 -32.25 7.79 -7.99
C TRP A 368 -31.15 6.74 -7.81
N ASP A 369 -31.12 5.71 -8.66
CA ASP A 369 -30.04 4.74 -8.76
C ASP A 369 -28.75 5.43 -9.18
N MET A 370 -27.84 5.62 -8.21
CA MET A 370 -26.59 6.37 -8.34
C MET A 370 -25.40 5.45 -8.64
N ALA A 371 -25.63 4.20 -9.06
CA ALA A 371 -24.55 3.27 -9.33
C ALA A 371 -23.62 3.74 -10.46
N ASP A 372 -24.15 4.44 -11.46
CA ASP A 372 -23.35 5.06 -12.54
C ASP A 372 -22.51 6.24 -12.06
N VAL A 373 -23.09 7.13 -11.24
CA VAL A 373 -22.33 8.24 -10.65
C VAL A 373 -21.25 7.72 -9.70
N MET A 374 -21.49 6.61 -8.99
CA MET A 374 -20.47 5.97 -8.15
C MET A 374 -19.26 5.52 -8.97
N VAL A 375 -19.45 4.95 -10.17
CA VAL A 375 -18.35 4.59 -11.07
C VAL A 375 -17.47 5.80 -11.38
N VAL A 376 -18.11 6.91 -11.76
CA VAL A 376 -17.40 8.17 -12.06
C VAL A 376 -16.71 8.71 -10.81
N GLY A 377 -17.37 8.64 -9.64
CA GLY A 377 -16.83 9.07 -8.35
C GLY A 377 -15.57 8.30 -7.94
N ILE A 378 -15.57 6.96 -8.11
CA ILE A 378 -14.40 6.13 -7.86
C ILE A 378 -13.27 6.48 -8.83
N ALA A 379 -13.57 6.68 -10.12
CA ALA A 379 -12.58 7.06 -11.12
C ALA A 379 -11.95 8.44 -10.82
N MET A 380 -12.78 9.44 -10.49
CA MET A 380 -12.32 10.77 -10.07
C MET A 380 -11.49 10.72 -8.79
N THR A 381 -11.90 9.90 -7.82
CA THR A 381 -11.14 9.70 -6.58
C THR A 381 -9.78 9.07 -6.87
N TYR A 382 -9.73 8.06 -7.75
CA TYR A 382 -8.47 7.44 -8.17
C TYR A 382 -7.54 8.44 -8.86
N ILE A 383 -8.04 9.23 -9.81
CA ILE A 383 -7.25 10.25 -10.52
C ILE A 383 -6.78 11.33 -9.53
N GLY A 384 -7.66 11.82 -8.66
CA GLY A 384 -7.34 12.84 -7.66
C GLY A 384 -6.31 12.37 -6.65
N LEU A 385 -6.49 11.16 -6.08
CA LEU A 385 -5.52 10.55 -5.16
C LEU A 385 -4.18 10.33 -5.85
N ASN A 386 -4.17 9.83 -7.08
CA ASN A 386 -2.93 9.61 -7.82
C ASN A 386 -2.19 10.94 -8.08
N GLY A 387 -2.91 12.00 -8.44
CA GLY A 387 -2.34 13.34 -8.61
C GLY A 387 -1.75 13.91 -7.32
N ILE A 388 -2.51 13.87 -6.23
CA ILE A 388 -2.06 14.37 -4.92
C ILE A 388 -0.88 13.57 -4.41
N LEU A 389 -0.99 12.23 -4.36
CA LEU A 389 0.09 11.37 -3.87
C LEU A 389 1.36 11.53 -4.70
N LYS A 390 1.26 11.58 -6.02
CA LYS A 390 2.43 11.83 -6.88
C LYS A 390 3.08 13.18 -6.58
N SER A 391 2.29 14.24 -6.40
CA SER A 391 2.83 15.57 -6.04
C SER A 391 3.52 15.58 -4.68
N GLN A 392 2.91 14.96 -3.67
CA GLN A 392 3.47 14.90 -2.31
C GLN A 392 4.72 14.01 -2.25
N LEU A 393 4.69 12.85 -2.91
CA LEU A 393 5.82 11.93 -2.99
C LEU A 393 6.99 12.51 -3.79
N SER A 394 6.72 13.29 -4.84
CA SER A 394 7.76 14.00 -5.59
C SER A 394 8.49 15.03 -4.72
N GLY A 395 7.80 15.67 -3.77
CA GLY A 395 8.44 16.57 -2.80
C GLY A 395 9.37 15.86 -1.83
N LEU A 396 9.17 14.54 -1.63
CA LEU A 396 10.03 13.69 -0.82
C LEU A 396 11.17 13.04 -1.63
N ASN A 397 11.20 13.23 -2.94
CA ASN A 397 12.24 12.70 -3.83
C ASN A 397 13.41 13.70 -3.84
N ILE A 398 14.38 13.47 -2.96
CA ILE A 398 15.53 14.33 -2.74
C ILE A 398 16.73 13.61 -3.35
N GLU A 399 17.51 14.34 -4.14
CA GLU A 399 18.79 13.87 -4.66
C GLU A 399 19.85 14.90 -4.32
N ASN A 400 20.62 14.60 -3.27
CA ASN A 400 21.81 15.36 -2.89
C ASN A 400 22.93 14.40 -2.46
N ASP A 401 24.12 14.94 -2.20
CA ASP A 401 25.31 14.12 -1.91
C ASP A 401 25.19 13.28 -0.62
N THR A 402 24.26 13.63 0.28
CA THR A 402 24.10 12.99 1.59
C THR A 402 22.85 12.12 1.72
N LEU A 403 21.80 12.39 0.94
CA LEU A 403 20.50 11.74 0.99
C LEU A 403 19.94 11.57 -0.43
N LYS A 404 19.68 10.33 -0.81
CA LYS A 404 18.96 9.99 -2.02
C LYS A 404 17.69 9.23 -1.67
N THR A 405 16.53 9.82 -1.94
CA THR A 405 15.24 9.19 -1.72
C THR A 405 14.53 8.99 -3.05
N VAL A 406 13.98 7.80 -3.25
CA VAL A 406 13.14 7.44 -4.40
C VAL A 406 11.78 7.03 -3.88
N THR A 407 10.73 7.72 -4.33
CA THR A 407 9.34 7.47 -3.93
C THR A 407 8.54 6.89 -5.09
N GLU A 408 7.54 6.06 -4.78
CA GLU A 408 6.69 5.41 -5.77
C GLU A 408 5.22 5.41 -5.34
N ASN A 409 4.33 5.61 -6.31
CA ASN A 409 2.89 5.47 -6.14
C ASN A 409 2.38 4.25 -6.93
N ASN A 410 2.04 3.19 -6.21
CA ASN A 410 1.53 1.93 -6.78
C ASN A 410 0.00 1.80 -6.65
N SER A 411 -0.69 2.91 -6.43
CA SER A 411 -2.15 2.94 -6.33
C SER A 411 -2.80 2.46 -7.63
N ALA A 412 -3.81 1.59 -7.52
CA ALA A 412 -4.46 0.95 -8.66
C ALA A 412 -5.96 0.70 -8.44
N LEU A 413 -6.72 0.78 -9.53
CA LEU A 413 -8.09 0.27 -9.57
C LEU A 413 -8.06 -1.26 -9.60
N GLN A 414 -8.81 -1.88 -8.70
CA GLN A 414 -8.84 -3.32 -8.55
C GLN A 414 -9.86 -3.97 -9.50
N PRO A 415 -9.74 -5.27 -9.80
CA PRO A 415 -10.68 -6.00 -10.63
C PRO A 415 -12.16 -5.83 -10.23
N GLY A 416 -12.46 -5.62 -8.93
CA GLY A 416 -13.82 -5.39 -8.45
C GLY A 416 -14.49 -4.15 -9.04
N PHE A 417 -13.71 -3.09 -9.33
CA PHE A 417 -14.22 -1.89 -10.01
C PHE A 417 -14.79 -2.24 -11.39
N TYR A 418 -14.05 -3.02 -12.19
CA TYR A 418 -14.48 -3.40 -13.54
C TYR A 418 -15.73 -4.30 -13.52
N VAL A 419 -15.86 -5.19 -12.53
CA VAL A 419 -17.08 -5.99 -12.34
C VAL A 419 -18.28 -5.09 -12.02
N PHE A 420 -18.08 -4.06 -11.18
CA PHE A 420 -19.14 -3.09 -10.87
C PHE A 420 -19.52 -2.23 -12.08
N VAL A 421 -18.55 -1.81 -12.90
CA VAL A 421 -18.82 -1.13 -14.18
C VAL A 421 -19.65 -2.01 -15.12
N ALA A 422 -19.29 -3.29 -15.23
CA ALA A 422 -20.03 -4.25 -16.04
C ALA A 422 -21.47 -4.43 -15.55
N TYR A 423 -21.68 -4.47 -14.22
CA TYR A 423 -23.02 -4.44 -13.63
C TYR A 423 -23.81 -3.21 -14.09
N VAL A 424 -23.25 -2.00 -13.93
CA VAL A 424 -23.94 -0.74 -14.28
C VAL A 424 -24.34 -0.72 -15.75
N ALA A 425 -23.40 -1.08 -16.64
CA ALA A 425 -23.66 -1.16 -18.07
C ALA A 425 -24.76 -2.19 -18.38
N PHE A 426 -24.68 -3.38 -17.80
CA PHE A 426 -25.66 -4.44 -17.98
C PHE A 426 -27.05 -4.06 -17.46
N ALA A 427 -27.13 -3.42 -16.30
CA ALA A 427 -28.39 -2.96 -15.70
C ALA A 427 -29.06 -1.85 -16.54
N LYS A 428 -28.29 -0.94 -17.16
CA LYS A 428 -28.82 0.06 -18.11
C LYS A 428 -29.37 -0.61 -19.36
N VAL A 429 -28.65 -1.58 -19.94
CA VAL A 429 -29.14 -2.36 -21.09
C VAL A 429 -30.42 -3.10 -20.75
N LEU A 430 -30.46 -3.80 -19.60
CA LEU A 430 -31.65 -4.52 -19.14
C LEU A 430 -32.86 -3.59 -18.93
N SER A 431 -32.62 -2.36 -18.45
CA SER A 431 -33.66 -1.33 -18.32
C SER A 431 -34.26 -0.93 -19.67
N PHE A 432 -33.42 -0.74 -20.69
CA PHE A 432 -33.85 -0.42 -22.04
C PHE A 432 -34.65 -1.58 -22.67
N LEU A 433 -34.21 -2.81 -22.44
CA LEU A 433 -34.88 -4.01 -22.93
C LEU A 433 -36.26 -4.19 -22.30
N LEU A 434 -36.38 -3.97 -20.98
CA LEU A 434 -37.67 -4.07 -20.27
C LEU A 434 -38.71 -3.08 -20.83
N LYS A 435 -38.32 -1.81 -21.00
CA LYS A 435 -39.21 -0.77 -21.52
C LYS A 435 -39.77 -1.15 -22.90
N ARG A 436 -38.92 -1.72 -23.76
CA ARG A 436 -39.31 -2.18 -25.10
C ARG A 436 -40.27 -3.39 -25.08
N ILE A 437 -40.18 -4.24 -24.06
CA ILE A 437 -41.11 -5.37 -23.88
C ILE A 437 -42.47 -4.88 -23.40
N ASP A 438 -42.47 -3.98 -22.40
CA ASP A 438 -43.68 -3.40 -21.82
C ASP A 438 -44.50 -2.61 -22.86
N GLU A 439 -43.82 -1.84 -23.74
CA GLU A 439 -44.45 -1.12 -24.86
C GLU A 439 -45.05 -2.04 -25.94
N ARG A 440 -44.52 -3.25 -26.12
CA ARG A 440 -44.96 -4.20 -27.17
C ARG A 440 -46.05 -5.16 -26.74
N ASN A 441 -46.01 -5.61 -25.49
CA ASN A 441 -46.96 -6.60 -24.98
C ASN A 441 -48.23 -5.96 -24.42
N GLY A 442 -48.27 -4.62 -24.33
CA GLY A 442 -49.24 -3.91 -23.49
C GLY A 442 -48.91 -4.18 -22.01
N GLY A 443 -49.16 -3.20 -21.15
CA GLY A 443 -49.17 -3.49 -19.71
C GLY A 443 -50.15 -4.63 -19.46
N CYS A 444 -49.70 -5.68 -18.77
CA CYS A 444 -50.57 -6.80 -18.39
C CYS A 444 -51.89 -6.35 -17.78
#